data_AF-G7P9Y8-F1
#
_entry.id   AF-G7P9Y8-F1
#
_cell.length_a   1.000
_cell.length_b   1.000
_cell.length_c   1.000
_cell.angle_alpha   90.00
_cell.angle_beta   90.00
_cell.angle_gamma   90.00
#
_symmetry.space_group_name_H-M   'P 1'
#
loop_
_entity.id
_entity.type
_entity.pdbx_description
1 polymer ?
#
loop_
_entity_poly.entity_id
_entity_poly.type
_entity_poly.pdbx_seq_one_letter_code
_entity_poly.pdbx_strand_id
1 'polypeptide(L)'
;MHGRLKVKTSEEQAEAKRLEREQKLKLYQSATQAVFQKRQAGELDESVLELTSQILGANPDFATLWNCRREVLQQLETQKSPEELAALVKAELGFLESCLRVNPKSYGTWHHRCWLLGRLPEPNWARELELCARFLEVDERNFHCWDYRRFVATQAAVPPAEELAFTDSLITRNFSNYSSWHYRSCLLPQLHPQPDSGPQGRLPEDVLLKELELVQNAFFTDPNDQSAWFYHRWLLGRADPQDALRCLHVSRDEACLTVSFSRPLLVGSRTEILLLMVDDSPLIVEWRTPDGRNRPSHVWVSQDWCELSVEKSTVLQSELESCKELQELEPENKWCLLTIILLMRALDPLLYEKETLQYFQTLKASCARRTGQGEAQQAGGRRLTCIPCPPHPLQAVDPMRAAYLDDLRSKFLLENSVLKMEYAEVRVLHLAHKDLTVLCHLEQLLLVTHLDLSHNRLRTLPPALAALRCLEVLQASDNAIESLDGVTNLPRLQELLLCHNRILPSGCLSDSGLVLLNLQGNPLCQAMGILEHLAELLPSVGSILT
;
A
#
# COMPACT_ATOMS: atom_id res chain seq x y z
N MET A 1 33.71 -9.49 -4.62
CA MET A 1 33.67 -9.29 -3.15
C MET A 1 33.05 -10.47 -2.38
N HIS A 2 32.30 -11.38 -3.02
CA HIS A 2 31.61 -12.48 -2.32
C HIS A 2 32.37 -13.81 -2.37
N GLY A 3 32.14 -14.69 -1.39
CA GLY A 3 32.57 -16.09 -1.41
C GLY A 3 34.08 -16.36 -1.29
N ARG A 4 34.92 -15.35 -1.03
CA ARG A 4 36.37 -15.57 -0.88
C ARG A 4 36.68 -16.20 0.48
N LEU A 5 36.90 -17.51 0.48
CA LEU A 5 37.39 -18.25 1.64
C LEU A 5 38.74 -17.69 2.11
N LYS A 6 38.85 -17.41 3.41
CA LYS A 6 40.10 -16.98 4.02
C LYS A 6 41.04 -18.18 4.15
N VAL A 7 41.93 -18.35 3.19
CA VAL A 7 42.95 -19.41 3.21
C VAL A 7 44.19 -18.91 3.96
N LYS A 8 44.68 -19.70 4.92
CA LYS A 8 46.01 -19.48 5.52
C LYS A 8 47.07 -19.92 4.50
N THR A 9 47.71 -18.98 3.83
CA THR A 9 48.83 -19.22 2.90
C THR A 9 50.16 -19.00 3.60
N SER A 10 51.19 -19.78 3.25
CA SER A 10 52.57 -19.51 3.71
C SER A 10 53.09 -18.20 3.10
N GLU A 11 54.10 -17.59 3.72
CA GLU A 11 54.69 -16.32 3.25
C GLU A 11 55.23 -16.44 1.82
N GLU A 12 55.90 -17.54 1.48
CA GLU A 12 56.42 -17.80 0.13
C GLU A 12 55.30 -17.90 -0.92
N GLN A 13 54.18 -18.57 -0.59
CA GLN A 13 53.03 -18.68 -1.50
C GLN A 13 52.28 -17.34 -1.65
N ALA A 14 52.25 -16.54 -0.59
CA ALA A 14 51.67 -15.19 -0.63
C ALA A 14 52.51 -14.25 -1.50
N GLU A 15 53.83 -14.32 -1.38
CA GLU A 15 54.78 -13.54 -2.16
C GLU A 15 54.73 -13.90 -3.66
N ALA A 16 54.73 -15.20 -4.00
CA ALA A 16 54.58 -15.66 -5.38
C ALA A 16 53.26 -15.19 -6.01
N LYS A 17 52.13 -15.30 -5.28
CA LYS A 17 50.83 -14.79 -5.73
C LYS A 17 50.81 -13.26 -5.86
N ARG A 18 51.58 -12.53 -5.04
CA ARG A 18 51.69 -11.07 -5.13
C ARG A 18 52.40 -10.68 -6.43
N LEU A 19 53.55 -11.28 -6.71
CA LEU A 19 54.33 -11.03 -7.93
C LEU A 19 53.52 -11.36 -9.19
N GLU A 20 52.79 -12.48 -9.21
CA GLU A 20 51.92 -12.85 -10.33
C GLU A 20 50.81 -11.81 -10.55
N ARG A 21 50.18 -11.32 -9.47
CA ARG A 21 49.14 -10.27 -9.53
C ARG A 21 49.70 -8.94 -10.01
N GLU A 22 50.90 -8.57 -9.58
CA GLU A 22 51.55 -7.33 -10.02
C GLU A 22 51.87 -7.36 -11.52
N GLN A 23 52.36 -8.49 -12.04
CA GLN A 23 52.57 -8.67 -13.48
C GLN A 23 51.26 -8.56 -14.27
N LYS A 24 50.20 -9.25 -13.81
CA LYS A 24 48.87 -9.16 -14.42
C LYS A 24 48.29 -7.73 -14.35
N LEU A 25 48.51 -7.03 -13.24
CA LEU A 25 48.06 -5.66 -13.06
C LEU A 25 48.77 -4.69 -14.02
N LYS A 26 50.08 -4.85 -14.23
CA LYS A 26 50.82 -4.02 -15.20
C LYS A 26 50.28 -4.18 -16.62
N LEU A 27 50.03 -5.42 -17.05
CA LEU A 27 49.41 -5.71 -18.36
C LEU A 27 47.99 -5.13 -18.46
N TYR A 28 47.20 -5.26 -17.40
CA TYR A 28 45.86 -4.67 -17.33
C TYR A 28 45.90 -3.14 -17.46
N GLN A 29 46.83 -2.48 -16.76
CA GLN A 29 47.00 -1.03 -16.80
C GLN A 29 47.45 -0.53 -18.16
N SER A 30 48.44 -1.19 -18.78
CA SER A 30 48.92 -0.79 -20.11
C SER A 30 47.85 -0.95 -21.17
N ALA A 31 47.13 -2.08 -21.18
CA ALA A 31 46.02 -2.30 -22.10
C ALA A 31 44.88 -1.27 -21.89
N THR A 32 44.55 -0.96 -20.64
CA THR A 32 43.52 0.05 -20.32
C THR A 32 43.91 1.44 -20.82
N GLN A 33 45.16 1.86 -20.60
CA GLN A 33 45.66 3.14 -21.09
C GLN A 33 45.64 3.22 -22.61
N ALA A 34 46.06 2.16 -23.29
CA ALA A 34 46.04 2.08 -24.76
C ALA A 34 44.61 2.23 -25.32
N VAL A 35 43.61 1.57 -24.71
CA VAL A 35 42.21 1.72 -25.10
C VAL A 35 41.74 3.18 -24.97
N PHE A 36 42.06 3.85 -23.86
CA PHE A 36 41.64 5.24 -23.66
C PHE A 36 42.34 6.22 -24.58
N GLN A 37 43.63 6.01 -24.88
CA GLN A 37 44.35 6.82 -25.87
C GLN A 37 43.74 6.68 -27.26
N LYS A 38 43.47 5.44 -27.70
CA LYS A 38 42.81 5.18 -28.99
C LYS A 38 41.43 5.83 -29.07
N ARG A 39 40.60 5.64 -28.04
CA ARG A 39 39.28 6.28 -27.96
C ARG A 39 39.38 7.81 -28.00
N GLN A 40 40.34 8.40 -27.31
CA GLN A 40 40.56 9.85 -27.32
C GLN A 40 41.04 10.36 -28.68
N ALA A 41 41.82 9.57 -29.41
CA ALA A 41 42.29 9.88 -30.76
C ALA A 41 41.21 9.64 -31.85
N GLY A 42 40.05 9.08 -31.49
CA GLY A 42 38.99 8.70 -32.44
C GLY A 42 39.30 7.43 -33.25
N GLU A 43 40.28 6.63 -32.81
CA GLU A 43 40.65 5.36 -33.44
C GLU A 43 39.68 4.25 -32.99
N LEU A 44 38.54 4.13 -33.68
CA LEU A 44 37.49 3.16 -33.40
C LEU A 44 37.54 1.97 -34.37
N ASP A 45 38.53 1.10 -34.18
CA ASP A 45 38.82 -0.07 -35.02
C ASP A 45 38.88 -1.39 -34.20
N GLU A 46 39.09 -2.53 -34.87
CA GLU A 46 39.13 -3.83 -34.21
C GLU A 46 40.24 -3.98 -33.14
N SER A 47 41.29 -3.16 -33.18
CA SER A 47 42.35 -3.20 -32.15
C SER A 47 41.79 -2.83 -30.77
N VAL A 48 40.79 -1.94 -30.72
CA VAL A 48 40.09 -1.62 -29.47
C VAL A 48 39.24 -2.80 -29.00
N LEU A 49 38.62 -3.57 -29.91
CA LEU A 49 37.91 -4.80 -29.56
C LEU A 49 38.86 -5.87 -28.99
N GLU A 50 40.05 -6.02 -29.56
CA GLU A 50 41.06 -6.95 -29.05
C GLU A 50 41.52 -6.55 -27.65
N LEU A 51 41.95 -5.30 -27.46
CA LEU A 51 42.43 -4.79 -26.17
C LEU A 51 41.36 -4.85 -25.07
N THR A 52 40.12 -4.44 -25.39
CA THR A 52 39.02 -4.52 -24.42
C THR A 52 38.64 -5.96 -24.08
N SER A 53 38.80 -6.92 -25.00
CA SER A 53 38.49 -8.34 -24.74
C SER A 53 39.42 -8.96 -23.69
N GLN A 54 40.71 -8.57 -23.69
CA GLN A 54 41.70 -9.03 -22.71
C GLN A 54 41.32 -8.58 -21.29
N ILE A 55 40.80 -7.36 -21.18
CA ILE A 55 40.43 -6.74 -19.91
C ILE A 55 39.08 -7.27 -19.42
N LEU A 56 38.05 -7.21 -20.26
CA LEU A 56 36.68 -7.64 -19.93
C LEU A 56 36.55 -9.16 -19.76
N GLY A 57 37.41 -9.94 -20.42
CA GLY A 57 37.51 -11.38 -20.19
C GLY A 57 37.98 -11.74 -18.78
N ALA A 58 38.72 -10.86 -18.11
CA ALA A 58 39.12 -11.04 -16.71
C ALA A 58 38.21 -10.29 -15.72
N ASN A 59 37.75 -9.10 -16.10
CA ASN A 59 36.88 -8.24 -15.29
C ASN A 59 35.74 -7.65 -16.14
N PRO A 60 34.64 -8.41 -16.31
CA PRO A 60 33.51 -7.97 -17.13
C PRO A 60 32.74 -6.78 -16.52
N ASP A 61 33.02 -6.40 -15.28
CA ASP A 61 32.34 -5.29 -14.59
C ASP A 61 32.97 -3.92 -14.88
N PHE A 62 34.00 -3.85 -15.72
CA PHE A 62 34.54 -2.58 -16.18
C PHE A 62 33.64 -1.93 -17.24
N ALA A 63 32.56 -1.28 -16.77
CA ALA A 63 31.49 -0.73 -17.60
C ALA A 63 31.95 0.17 -18.76
N THR A 64 32.94 1.03 -18.54
CA THR A 64 33.43 1.96 -19.58
C THR A 64 33.93 1.23 -20.83
N LEU A 65 34.53 0.05 -20.68
CA LEU A 65 35.05 -0.70 -21.83
C LEU A 65 33.92 -1.29 -22.68
N TRP A 66 32.78 -1.64 -22.08
CA TRP A 66 31.58 -1.98 -22.86
C TRP A 66 31.08 -0.79 -23.68
N ASN A 67 31.25 0.44 -23.19
CA ASN A 67 30.91 1.64 -23.97
C ASN A 67 31.87 1.79 -25.17
N CYS A 68 33.18 1.63 -24.95
CA CYS A 68 34.18 1.66 -26.03
C CYS A 68 33.86 0.61 -27.11
N ARG A 69 33.49 -0.62 -26.70
CA ARG A 69 33.09 -1.66 -27.66
C ARG A 69 31.88 -1.25 -28.48
N ARG A 70 30.85 -0.66 -27.85
CA ARG A 70 29.66 -0.18 -28.58
C ARG A 70 30.03 0.88 -29.63
N GLU A 71 30.87 1.84 -29.27
CA GLU A 71 31.32 2.88 -30.21
C GLU A 71 32.03 2.28 -31.44
N VAL A 72 32.93 1.33 -31.21
CA VAL A 72 33.63 0.62 -32.29
C VAL A 72 32.66 -0.19 -33.15
N LEU A 73 31.79 -0.98 -32.53
CA LEU A 73 30.79 -1.79 -33.25
C LEU A 73 29.90 -0.92 -34.14
N GLN A 74 29.42 0.22 -33.61
CA GLN A 74 28.61 1.18 -34.36
C GLN A 74 29.36 1.78 -35.55
N GLN A 75 30.66 2.07 -35.40
CA GLN A 75 31.46 2.56 -36.51
C GLN A 75 31.66 1.49 -37.58
N LEU A 76 32.03 0.26 -37.18
CA LEU A 76 32.26 -0.85 -38.10
C LEU A 76 30.98 -1.27 -38.85
N GLU A 77 29.80 -1.11 -38.24
CA GLU A 77 28.51 -1.34 -38.90
C GLU A 77 28.34 -0.50 -40.18
N THR A 78 28.92 0.71 -40.24
CA THR A 78 28.83 1.60 -41.41
C THR A 78 29.87 1.30 -42.49
N GLN A 79 30.91 0.53 -42.16
CA GLN A 79 32.09 0.33 -43.01
C GLN A 79 32.17 -1.07 -43.61
N LYS A 80 31.61 -2.07 -42.93
CA LYS A 80 31.73 -3.48 -43.29
C LYS A 80 30.52 -4.00 -44.04
N SER A 81 30.72 -5.06 -44.82
CA SER A 81 29.64 -5.77 -45.50
C SER A 81 28.75 -6.54 -44.50
N PRO A 82 27.49 -6.87 -44.86
CA PRO A 82 26.59 -7.63 -43.98
C PRO A 82 27.16 -8.97 -43.51
N GLU A 83 27.93 -9.67 -44.36
CA GLU A 83 28.57 -10.95 -44.03
C GLU A 83 29.66 -10.78 -42.97
N GLU A 84 30.48 -9.75 -43.10
CA GLU A 84 31.53 -9.42 -42.13
C GLU A 84 30.93 -8.95 -40.79
N LEU A 85 29.85 -8.15 -40.83
CA LEU A 85 29.09 -7.79 -39.63
C LEU A 85 28.55 -9.04 -38.92
N ALA A 86 27.96 -9.97 -39.67
CA ALA A 86 27.40 -11.19 -39.10
C ALA A 86 28.49 -12.04 -38.40
N ALA A 87 29.69 -12.14 -38.99
CA ALA A 87 30.83 -12.80 -38.36
C ALA A 87 31.27 -12.07 -37.08
N LEU A 88 31.29 -10.74 -37.10
CA LEU A 88 31.67 -9.91 -35.95
C LEU A 88 30.66 -10.05 -34.80
N VAL A 89 29.36 -9.96 -35.10
CA VAL A 89 28.27 -10.19 -34.13
C VAL A 89 28.37 -11.58 -33.52
N LYS A 90 28.64 -12.61 -34.33
CA LYS A 90 28.81 -13.99 -33.84
C LYS A 90 29.99 -14.10 -32.87
N ALA A 91 31.11 -13.44 -33.17
CA ALA A 91 32.26 -13.37 -32.28
C ALA A 91 31.92 -12.62 -30.97
N GLU A 92 31.19 -11.50 -31.07
CA GLU A 92 30.77 -10.70 -29.92
C GLU A 92 29.85 -11.49 -28.98
N LEU A 93 28.87 -12.22 -29.53
CA LEU A 93 27.97 -13.07 -28.74
C LEU A 93 28.72 -14.20 -28.03
N GLY A 94 29.75 -14.78 -28.65
CA GLY A 94 30.62 -15.79 -28.03
C GLY A 94 31.54 -15.21 -26.95
N PHE A 95 32.03 -13.99 -27.15
CA PHE A 95 32.79 -13.26 -26.15
C PHE A 95 31.93 -12.93 -24.92
N LEU A 96 30.73 -12.39 -25.13
CA LEU A 96 29.74 -12.12 -24.08
C LEU A 96 29.41 -13.37 -23.25
N GLU A 97 29.18 -14.51 -23.90
CA GLU A 97 28.94 -15.79 -23.22
C GLU A 97 30.14 -16.22 -22.35
N SER A 98 31.37 -15.88 -22.77
CA SER A 98 32.59 -16.13 -22.00
C SER A 98 32.70 -15.19 -20.80
N CYS A 99 32.40 -13.90 -20.95
CA CYS A 99 32.31 -12.94 -19.86
C CYS A 99 31.23 -13.31 -18.83
N LEU A 100 30.07 -13.79 -19.27
CA LEU A 100 29.01 -14.26 -18.38
C LEU A 100 29.41 -15.51 -17.59
N ARG A 101 30.26 -16.38 -18.15
CA ARG A 101 30.83 -17.51 -17.39
C ARG A 101 31.81 -17.05 -16.30
N VAL A 102 32.49 -15.92 -16.51
CA VAL A 102 33.39 -15.33 -15.50
C VAL A 102 32.61 -14.66 -14.38
N ASN A 103 31.60 -13.87 -14.73
CA ASN A 103 30.66 -13.31 -13.76
C ASN A 103 29.22 -13.34 -14.31
N PRO A 104 28.39 -14.33 -13.94
CA PRO A 104 27.02 -14.45 -14.43
C PRO A 104 26.08 -13.37 -13.86
N LYS A 105 26.58 -12.53 -12.94
CA LYS A 105 25.87 -11.43 -12.28
C LYS A 105 26.37 -10.05 -12.74
N SER A 106 27.09 -10.00 -13.86
CA SER A 106 27.62 -8.75 -14.43
C SER A 106 26.53 -7.97 -15.16
N TYR A 107 26.09 -6.85 -14.59
CA TYR A 107 25.13 -5.94 -15.22
C TYR A 107 25.59 -5.44 -16.59
N GLY A 108 26.85 -5.01 -16.69
CA GLY A 108 27.41 -4.45 -17.93
C GLY A 108 27.38 -5.47 -19.08
N THR A 109 27.68 -6.74 -18.77
CA THR A 109 27.69 -7.82 -19.76
C THR A 109 26.29 -8.16 -20.27
N TRP A 110 25.32 -8.36 -19.35
CA TRP A 110 23.93 -8.61 -19.73
C TRP A 110 23.34 -7.44 -20.54
N HIS A 111 23.59 -6.20 -20.10
CA HIS A 111 23.14 -5.02 -20.81
C HIS A 111 23.75 -4.90 -22.21
N HIS A 112 25.05 -5.17 -22.36
CA HIS A 112 25.69 -5.14 -23.68
C HIS A 112 25.11 -6.19 -24.62
N ARG A 113 24.75 -7.38 -24.12
CA ARG A 113 24.06 -8.42 -24.89
C ARG A 113 22.66 -7.97 -25.34
N CYS A 114 21.87 -7.35 -24.46
CA CYS A 114 20.57 -6.76 -24.85
C CYS A 114 20.73 -5.68 -25.92
N TRP A 115 21.71 -4.78 -25.74
CA TRP A 115 22.01 -3.72 -26.71
C TRP A 115 22.37 -4.28 -28.08
N LEU A 116 23.18 -5.34 -28.13
CA LEU A 116 23.60 -5.96 -29.38
C LEU A 116 22.40 -6.58 -30.10
N LEU A 117 21.64 -7.43 -29.40
CA LEU A 117 20.50 -8.13 -30.00
C LEU A 117 19.36 -7.20 -30.41
N GLY A 118 19.10 -6.13 -29.65
CA GLY A 118 18.07 -5.14 -29.98
C GLY A 118 18.34 -4.34 -31.25
N ARG A 119 19.54 -4.47 -31.84
CA ARG A 119 19.93 -3.80 -33.10
C ARG A 119 20.06 -4.77 -34.28
N LEU A 120 20.07 -6.08 -34.04
CA LEU A 120 20.22 -7.04 -35.12
C LEU A 120 18.94 -7.06 -35.96
N PRO A 121 19.05 -7.13 -37.29
CA PRO A 121 17.87 -7.25 -38.15
C PRO A 121 17.16 -8.59 -37.96
N GLU A 122 17.93 -9.68 -37.82
CA GLU A 122 17.42 -11.04 -37.64
C GLU A 122 18.15 -11.77 -36.49
N PRO A 123 17.82 -11.45 -35.23
CA PRO A 123 18.38 -12.13 -34.06
C PRO A 123 17.89 -13.59 -33.95
N ASN A 124 18.79 -14.51 -33.61
CA ASN A 124 18.45 -15.90 -33.35
C ASN A 124 17.96 -16.08 -31.90
N TRP A 125 16.67 -15.84 -31.68
CA TRP A 125 16.06 -15.92 -30.35
C TRP A 125 16.06 -17.33 -29.74
N ALA A 126 16.00 -18.39 -30.55
CA ALA A 126 16.07 -19.76 -30.06
C ALA A 126 17.40 -20.04 -29.34
N ARG A 127 18.52 -19.53 -29.88
CA ARG A 127 19.82 -19.59 -29.21
C ARG A 127 19.80 -18.87 -27.85
N GLU A 128 19.12 -17.73 -27.77
CA GLU A 128 19.10 -16.91 -26.56
C GLU A 128 18.22 -17.52 -25.47
N LEU A 129 17.10 -18.16 -25.82
CA LEU A 129 16.29 -18.94 -24.89
C LEU A 129 17.07 -20.16 -24.36
N GLU A 130 17.82 -20.85 -25.22
CA GLU A 130 18.70 -21.95 -24.82
C GLU A 130 19.85 -21.48 -23.92
N LEU A 131 20.41 -20.30 -24.19
CA LEU A 131 21.39 -19.68 -23.28
C LEU A 131 20.75 -19.42 -21.91
N CYS A 132 19.54 -18.87 -21.86
CA CYS A 132 18.84 -18.67 -20.59
C CYS A 132 18.65 -19.98 -19.84
N ALA A 133 18.21 -21.04 -20.53
CA ALA A 133 18.03 -22.36 -19.93
C ALA A 133 19.33 -22.85 -19.29
N ARG A 134 20.45 -22.86 -20.02
CA ARG A 134 21.77 -23.29 -19.50
C ARG A 134 22.24 -22.47 -18.29
N PHE A 135 22.05 -21.15 -18.29
CA PHE A 135 22.46 -20.31 -17.16
C PHE A 135 21.56 -20.50 -15.93
N LEU A 136 20.27 -20.75 -16.12
CA LEU A 136 19.33 -21.07 -15.04
C LEU A 136 19.49 -22.50 -14.51
N GLU A 137 20.02 -23.44 -15.30
CA GLU A 137 20.41 -24.75 -14.78
C GLU A 137 21.58 -24.68 -13.79
N VAL A 138 22.49 -23.72 -13.98
CA VAL A 138 23.66 -23.52 -13.12
C VAL A 138 23.31 -22.69 -11.87
N ASP A 139 22.56 -21.60 -12.05
CA ASP A 139 22.05 -20.75 -10.97
C ASP A 139 20.60 -20.36 -11.27
N GLU A 140 19.68 -21.18 -10.80
CA GLU A 140 18.22 -21.01 -11.00
C GLU A 140 17.67 -19.73 -10.35
N ARG A 141 18.46 -19.11 -9.46
CA ARG A 141 18.14 -17.87 -8.74
C ARG A 141 18.83 -16.65 -9.36
N ASN A 142 19.50 -16.81 -10.50
CA ASN A 142 20.13 -15.69 -11.20
C ASN A 142 19.07 -14.76 -11.80
N PHE A 143 18.67 -13.74 -11.04
CA PHE A 143 17.66 -12.78 -11.49
C PHE A 143 18.07 -12.05 -12.77
N HIS A 144 19.36 -11.80 -13.02
CA HIS A 144 19.79 -11.18 -14.29
C HIS A 144 19.46 -12.05 -15.49
N CYS A 145 19.60 -13.37 -15.36
CA CYS A 145 19.25 -14.31 -16.41
C CYS A 145 17.73 -14.40 -16.59
N TRP A 146 16.96 -14.35 -15.50
CA TRP A 146 15.50 -14.24 -15.57
C TRP A 146 15.03 -12.95 -16.25
N ASP A 147 15.64 -11.81 -15.93
CA ASP A 147 15.38 -10.51 -16.56
C ASP A 147 15.70 -10.56 -18.06
N TYR A 148 16.85 -11.13 -18.39
CA TYR A 148 17.28 -11.33 -19.77
C TYR A 148 16.34 -12.28 -20.53
N ARG A 149 15.88 -13.36 -19.91
CA ARG A 149 14.88 -14.26 -20.49
C ARG A 149 13.58 -13.53 -20.80
N ARG A 150 13.08 -12.69 -19.87
CA ARG A 150 11.88 -11.87 -20.10
C ARG A 150 12.07 -10.87 -21.24
N PHE A 151 13.26 -10.27 -21.36
CA PHE A 151 13.62 -9.45 -22.51
C PHE A 151 13.56 -10.25 -23.81
N VAL A 152 14.21 -11.43 -23.88
CA VAL A 152 14.19 -12.30 -25.06
C VAL A 152 12.78 -12.74 -25.41
N ALA A 153 11.99 -13.20 -24.44
CA ALA A 153 10.60 -13.62 -24.62
C ALA A 153 9.73 -12.49 -25.19
N THR A 154 9.93 -11.25 -24.70
CA THR A 154 9.22 -10.07 -25.22
C THR A 154 9.63 -9.77 -26.66
N GLN A 155 10.92 -9.75 -26.97
CA GLN A 155 11.43 -9.44 -28.31
C GLN A 155 11.06 -10.51 -29.35
N ALA A 156 11.04 -11.77 -28.94
CA ALA A 156 10.66 -12.91 -29.78
C ALA A 156 9.15 -13.15 -29.83
N ALA A 157 8.35 -12.34 -29.12
CA ALA A 157 6.91 -12.51 -28.96
C ALA A 157 6.50 -13.93 -28.50
N VAL A 158 7.27 -14.52 -27.58
CA VAL A 158 6.97 -15.83 -26.99
C VAL A 158 5.65 -15.74 -26.22
N PRO A 159 4.67 -16.60 -26.50
CA PRO A 159 3.40 -16.60 -25.79
C PRO A 159 3.59 -16.80 -24.28
N PRO A 160 2.85 -16.08 -23.41
CA PRO A 160 2.94 -16.28 -21.96
C PRO A 160 2.68 -17.72 -21.50
N ALA A 161 1.92 -18.51 -22.29
CA ALA A 161 1.67 -19.92 -22.02
C ALA A 161 2.93 -20.80 -22.17
N GLU A 162 3.82 -20.48 -23.13
CA GLU A 162 5.09 -21.19 -23.29
C GLU A 162 6.07 -20.85 -22.15
N GLU A 163 6.09 -19.59 -21.72
CA GLU A 163 6.88 -19.19 -20.54
C GLU A 163 6.32 -19.81 -19.25
N LEU A 164 5.00 -19.97 -19.13
CA LEU A 164 4.38 -20.67 -18.01
C LEU A 164 4.80 -22.15 -18.00
N ALA A 165 4.77 -22.83 -19.16
CA ALA A 165 5.26 -24.20 -19.30
C ALA A 165 6.75 -24.34 -18.97
N PHE A 166 7.56 -23.33 -19.30
CA PHE A 166 8.96 -23.28 -18.86
C PHE A 166 9.07 -23.24 -17.33
N THR A 167 8.26 -22.43 -16.64
CA THR A 167 8.24 -22.43 -15.16
C THR A 167 7.78 -23.77 -14.58
N ASP A 168 6.82 -24.47 -15.21
CA ASP A 168 6.37 -25.80 -14.78
C ASP A 168 7.54 -26.80 -14.80
N SER A 169 8.34 -26.78 -15.88
CA SER A 169 9.50 -27.67 -16.00
C SER A 169 10.55 -27.43 -14.91
N LEU A 170 10.76 -26.16 -14.54
CA LEU A 170 11.73 -25.79 -13.50
C LEU A 170 11.23 -26.14 -12.10
N ILE A 171 9.95 -25.92 -11.82
CA ILE A 171 9.34 -26.26 -10.52
C ILE A 171 9.31 -27.78 -10.33
N THR A 172 8.96 -28.54 -11.37
CA THR A 172 8.94 -30.01 -11.32
C THR A 172 10.33 -30.58 -11.01
N ARG A 173 11.39 -29.93 -11.51
CA ARG A 173 12.78 -30.31 -11.21
C ARG A 173 13.22 -29.83 -9.82
N ASN A 174 12.81 -28.63 -9.41
CA ASN A 174 13.13 -28.04 -8.13
C ASN A 174 12.05 -27.05 -7.67
N PHE A 175 11.22 -27.51 -6.73
CA PHE A 175 10.12 -26.74 -6.17
C PHE A 175 10.58 -25.55 -5.31
N SER A 176 11.86 -25.49 -4.89
CA SER A 176 12.43 -24.38 -4.11
C SER A 176 12.78 -23.13 -4.94
N ASN A 177 12.52 -23.16 -6.24
CA ASN A 177 12.86 -22.08 -7.14
C ASN A 177 11.87 -20.89 -7.01
N TYR A 178 12.18 -19.98 -6.08
CA TYR A 178 11.41 -18.74 -5.88
C TYR A 178 11.25 -17.91 -7.15
N SER A 179 12.25 -17.87 -8.02
CA SER A 179 12.20 -17.08 -9.25
C SER A 179 11.12 -17.59 -10.21
N SER A 180 10.96 -18.90 -10.30
CA SER A 180 9.91 -19.54 -11.10
C SER A 180 8.52 -19.19 -10.55
N TRP A 181 8.30 -19.36 -9.24
CA TRP A 181 7.04 -18.98 -8.58
C TRP A 181 6.71 -17.49 -8.76
N HIS A 182 7.72 -16.63 -8.60
CA HIS A 182 7.56 -15.21 -8.86
C HIS A 182 7.16 -14.94 -10.31
N TYR A 183 7.80 -15.61 -11.27
CA TYR A 183 7.47 -15.39 -12.68
C TYR A 183 6.05 -15.87 -13.02
N ARG A 184 5.59 -16.98 -12.44
CA ARG A 184 4.17 -17.41 -12.53
C ARG A 184 3.22 -16.33 -12.04
N SER A 185 3.53 -15.67 -10.91
CA SER A 185 2.69 -14.60 -10.36
C SER A 185 2.51 -13.41 -11.31
N CYS A 186 3.43 -13.23 -12.27
CA CYS A 186 3.33 -12.22 -13.32
C CYS A 186 2.67 -12.74 -14.60
N LEU A 187 2.85 -14.02 -14.96
CA LEU A 187 2.33 -14.63 -16.18
C LEU A 187 0.83 -14.96 -16.08
N LEU A 188 0.40 -15.52 -14.94
CA LEU A 188 -0.98 -15.98 -14.77
C LEU A 188 -2.02 -14.85 -14.94
N PRO A 189 -1.83 -13.63 -14.40
CA PRO A 189 -2.76 -12.53 -14.66
C PRO A 189 -2.81 -12.08 -16.13
N GLN A 190 -1.74 -12.28 -16.91
CA GLN A 190 -1.72 -11.96 -18.35
C GLN A 190 -2.52 -12.98 -19.16
N LEU A 191 -2.46 -14.26 -18.76
CA LEU A 191 -3.21 -15.34 -19.40
C LEU A 191 -4.69 -15.35 -19.01
N HIS A 192 -4.98 -14.88 -17.80
CA HIS A 192 -6.29 -14.95 -17.18
C HIS A 192 -6.71 -13.58 -16.61
N PRO A 193 -6.91 -12.57 -17.46
CA PRO A 193 -7.33 -11.25 -17.01
C PRO A 193 -8.73 -11.34 -16.36
N GLN A 194 -8.88 -10.79 -15.16
CA GLN A 194 -10.18 -10.71 -14.51
C GLN A 194 -10.97 -9.50 -15.04
N PRO A 195 -12.29 -9.64 -15.28
CA PRO A 195 -13.16 -8.51 -15.59
C PRO A 195 -13.42 -7.65 -14.33
N ASP A 196 -13.50 -6.33 -14.51
CA ASP A 196 -13.66 -5.33 -13.43
C ASP A 196 -14.91 -5.52 -12.55
N SER A 197 -15.89 -6.32 -13.01
CA SER A 197 -17.19 -6.52 -12.35
C SER A 197 -17.40 -7.93 -11.76
N GLY A 198 -16.37 -8.80 -11.79
CA GLY A 198 -16.46 -10.19 -11.33
C GLY A 198 -16.16 -10.42 -9.84
N PRO A 199 -16.36 -11.65 -9.34
CA PRO A 199 -15.94 -12.05 -7.99
C PRO A 199 -14.46 -11.75 -7.77
N GLN A 200 -14.15 -11.04 -6.68
CA GLN A 200 -12.80 -10.58 -6.39
C GLN A 200 -11.86 -11.75 -6.07
N GLY A 201 -10.74 -11.85 -6.80
CA GLY A 201 -9.68 -12.83 -6.58
C GLY A 201 -8.39 -12.43 -7.29
N ARG A 202 -7.29 -13.18 -7.12
CA ARG A 202 -6.06 -12.94 -7.90
C ARG A 202 -6.14 -13.51 -9.30
N LEU A 203 -6.84 -14.63 -9.43
CA LEU A 203 -6.97 -15.44 -10.63
C LEU A 203 -8.41 -15.97 -10.68
N PRO A 204 -8.93 -16.34 -11.87
CA PRO A 204 -10.18 -17.09 -11.97
C PRO A 204 -10.15 -18.33 -11.09
N GLU A 205 -11.30 -18.69 -10.51
CA GLU A 205 -11.41 -19.73 -9.48
C GLU A 205 -10.85 -21.09 -9.96
N ASP A 206 -11.12 -21.47 -11.19
CA ASP A 206 -10.64 -22.73 -11.77
C ASP A 206 -9.11 -22.77 -11.93
N VAL A 207 -8.48 -21.63 -12.21
CA VAL A 207 -7.01 -21.48 -12.28
C VAL A 207 -6.42 -21.45 -10.87
N LEU A 208 -7.06 -20.71 -9.96
CA LEU A 208 -6.65 -20.63 -8.56
C LEU A 208 -6.59 -22.00 -7.90
N LEU A 209 -7.62 -22.84 -8.08
CA LEU A 209 -7.66 -24.19 -7.50
C LEU A 209 -6.52 -25.09 -8.03
N LYS A 210 -6.20 -25.00 -9.32
CA LYS A 210 -5.07 -25.73 -9.92
C LYS A 210 -3.73 -25.27 -9.35
N GLU A 211 -3.55 -23.94 -9.19
CA GLU A 211 -2.33 -23.39 -8.59
C GLU A 211 -2.20 -23.75 -7.11
N LEU A 212 -3.30 -23.80 -6.37
CA LEU A 212 -3.33 -24.24 -4.98
C LEU A 212 -2.92 -25.72 -4.86
N GLU A 213 -3.41 -26.59 -5.73
CA GLU A 213 -2.98 -28.00 -5.78
C GLU A 213 -1.49 -28.13 -6.11
N LEU A 214 -1.00 -27.36 -7.09
CA LEU A 214 0.41 -27.34 -7.49
C LEU A 214 1.33 -26.91 -6.33
N VAL A 215 1.03 -25.79 -5.68
CA VAL A 215 1.86 -25.28 -4.58
C VAL A 215 1.75 -26.17 -3.34
N GLN A 216 0.59 -26.80 -3.13
CA GLN A 216 0.36 -27.77 -2.06
C GLN A 216 1.29 -28.98 -2.21
N ASN A 217 1.40 -29.54 -3.41
CA ASN A 217 2.34 -30.63 -3.68
C ASN A 217 3.79 -30.20 -3.40
N ALA A 218 4.16 -28.96 -3.74
CA ALA A 218 5.50 -28.43 -3.48
C ALA A 218 5.85 -28.38 -1.98
N PHE A 219 5.04 -27.71 -1.16
CA PHE A 219 5.36 -27.56 0.27
C PHE A 219 5.08 -28.82 1.09
N PHE A 220 4.27 -29.78 0.62
CA PHE A 220 4.19 -31.09 1.28
C PHE A 220 5.37 -32.00 0.93
N THR A 221 6.01 -31.77 -0.23
CA THR A 221 7.24 -32.48 -0.62
C THR A 221 8.44 -31.96 0.16
N ASP A 222 8.60 -30.64 0.28
CA ASP A 222 9.59 -30.01 1.16
C ASP A 222 8.94 -28.92 2.03
N PRO A 223 8.52 -29.27 3.27
CA PRO A 223 7.90 -28.32 4.20
C PRO A 223 8.78 -27.15 4.61
N ASN A 224 10.11 -27.28 4.49
CA ASN A 224 11.04 -26.22 4.88
C ASN A 224 11.27 -25.21 3.74
N ASP A 225 10.83 -25.52 2.51
CA ASP A 225 10.95 -24.59 1.41
C ASP A 225 9.99 -23.41 1.59
N GLN A 226 10.55 -22.24 1.86
CA GLN A 226 9.76 -21.03 2.05
C GLN A 226 9.11 -20.52 0.75
N SER A 227 9.65 -20.87 -0.42
CA SER A 227 9.22 -20.25 -1.69
C SER A 227 7.78 -20.62 -2.05
N ALA A 228 7.44 -21.91 -1.89
CA ALA A 228 6.07 -22.40 -2.04
C ALA A 228 5.12 -21.75 -1.03
N TRP A 229 5.52 -21.60 0.24
CA TRP A 229 4.68 -20.92 1.25
C TRP A 229 4.40 -19.44 0.93
N PHE A 230 5.40 -18.71 0.43
CA PHE A 230 5.21 -17.32 0.02
C PHE A 230 4.29 -17.20 -1.20
N TYR A 231 4.43 -18.09 -2.19
CA TYR A 231 3.55 -18.13 -3.35
C TYR A 231 2.11 -18.51 -2.97
N HIS A 232 1.94 -19.51 -2.09
CA HIS A 232 0.64 -19.89 -1.54
C HIS A 232 -0.02 -18.71 -0.81
N ARG A 233 0.74 -17.97 0.01
CA ARG A 233 0.23 -16.75 0.65
C ARG A 233 -0.22 -15.69 -0.36
N TRP A 234 0.50 -15.56 -1.49
CA TRP A 234 0.11 -14.66 -2.57
C TRP A 234 -1.20 -15.10 -3.26
N LEU A 235 -1.38 -16.41 -3.53
CA LEU A 235 -2.62 -16.96 -4.10
C LEU A 235 -3.84 -16.67 -3.22
N LEU A 236 -3.68 -16.78 -1.90
CA LEU A 236 -4.72 -16.45 -0.92
C LEU A 236 -4.93 -14.94 -0.71
N GLY A 237 -4.00 -14.12 -1.21
CA GLY A 237 -3.97 -12.69 -0.95
C GLY A 237 -5.06 -11.95 -1.69
N ARG A 238 -5.98 -11.33 -0.95
CA ARG A 238 -6.98 -10.39 -1.48
C ARG A 238 -6.32 -9.02 -1.65
N ALA A 239 -5.70 -8.74 -2.81
CA ALA A 239 -5.48 -7.33 -3.12
C ALA A 239 -6.84 -6.68 -3.33
N ASP A 240 -7.01 -5.50 -2.77
CA ASP A 240 -8.11 -4.66 -3.17
C ASP A 240 -8.01 -4.33 -4.66
N PRO A 241 -9.16 -4.21 -5.35
CA PRO A 241 -9.22 -3.66 -6.69
C PRO A 241 -8.53 -2.29 -6.75
N GLN A 242 -8.08 -1.91 -7.95
CA GLN A 242 -7.56 -0.58 -8.19
C GLN A 242 -8.63 0.48 -7.82
N ASP A 243 -8.19 1.47 -7.05
CA ASP A 243 -8.78 2.81 -6.87
C ASP A 243 -10.25 2.85 -6.45
N ALA A 244 -10.66 1.92 -5.57
CA ALA A 244 -12.03 1.88 -5.08
C ALA A 244 -12.32 3.01 -4.08
N LEU A 245 -13.41 3.75 -4.32
CA LEU A 245 -14.04 4.61 -3.32
C LEU A 245 -14.68 3.72 -2.25
N ARG A 246 -14.26 3.89 -1.00
CA ARG A 246 -14.70 3.09 0.15
C ARG A 246 -15.91 3.69 0.84
N CYS A 247 -15.86 4.99 1.08
CA CYS A 247 -16.91 5.70 1.79
C CYS A 247 -17.01 7.13 1.28
N LEU A 248 -18.24 7.63 1.24
CA LEU A 248 -18.57 9.04 1.02
C LEU A 248 -19.47 9.50 2.16
N HIS A 249 -19.13 10.62 2.77
CA HIS A 249 -19.86 11.17 3.92
C HIS A 249 -20.02 12.68 3.76
N VAL A 250 -21.25 13.15 3.94
CA VAL A 250 -21.58 14.58 3.94
C VAL A 250 -21.99 14.97 5.34
N SER A 251 -21.26 15.92 5.91
CA SER A 251 -21.61 16.59 7.15
C SER A 251 -22.28 17.93 6.83
N ARG A 252 -23.56 18.09 7.19
CA ARG A 252 -24.27 19.36 7.01
C ARG A 252 -23.72 20.42 7.97
N ASP A 253 -23.51 20.05 9.23
CA ASP A 253 -23.04 20.95 10.29
C ASP A 253 -21.67 21.57 9.95
N GLU A 254 -20.81 20.80 9.28
CA GLU A 254 -19.46 21.22 8.89
C GLU A 254 -19.40 21.76 7.46
N ALA A 255 -20.53 21.75 6.73
CA ALA A 255 -20.60 21.97 5.29
C ALA A 255 -19.47 21.23 4.53
N CYS A 256 -19.24 19.95 4.88
CA CYS A 256 -18.05 19.22 4.50
C CYS A 256 -18.40 17.87 3.86
N LEU A 257 -17.91 17.65 2.65
CA LEU A 257 -17.91 16.35 1.98
C LEU A 257 -16.57 15.65 2.23
N THR A 258 -16.61 14.41 2.70
CA THR A 258 -15.43 13.56 2.90
C THR A 258 -15.54 12.32 2.04
N VAL A 259 -14.44 11.94 1.38
CA VAL A 259 -14.31 10.70 0.62
C VAL A 259 -13.12 9.90 1.15
N SER A 260 -13.30 8.58 1.29
CA SER A 260 -12.20 7.65 1.57
C SER A 260 -11.98 6.63 0.44
N PHE A 261 -10.72 6.22 0.26
CA PHE A 261 -10.28 5.30 -0.78
C PHE A 261 -9.60 4.06 -0.20
N SER A 262 -9.55 2.97 -0.99
CA SER A 262 -8.89 1.71 -0.60
C SER A 262 -7.36 1.82 -0.51
N ARG A 263 -6.77 2.82 -1.15
CA ARG A 263 -5.33 3.14 -1.09
C ARG A 263 -5.12 4.66 -1.01
N PRO A 264 -3.93 5.14 -0.62
CA PRO A 264 -3.62 6.56 -0.69
C PRO A 264 -3.60 7.04 -2.15
N LEU A 265 -4.38 8.08 -2.45
CA LEU A 265 -4.46 8.73 -3.76
C LEU A 265 -3.99 10.18 -3.69
N LEU A 266 -3.51 10.71 -4.81
CA LEU A 266 -3.18 12.11 -5.02
C LEU A 266 -4.22 12.75 -5.95
N VAL A 267 -5.31 13.23 -5.34
CA VAL A 267 -6.42 13.87 -6.04
C VAL A 267 -5.96 15.20 -6.66
N GLY A 268 -6.36 15.45 -7.90
CA GLY A 268 -5.96 16.63 -8.66
C GLY A 268 -4.63 16.47 -9.42
N SER A 269 -4.08 15.25 -9.45
CA SER A 269 -2.98 14.89 -10.34
C SER A 269 -3.48 14.65 -11.78
N ARG A 270 -2.57 14.46 -12.75
CA ARG A 270 -2.93 14.21 -14.15
C ARG A 270 -3.76 12.92 -14.36
N THR A 271 -3.74 12.00 -13.41
CA THR A 271 -4.32 10.65 -13.54
C THR A 271 -5.48 10.38 -12.58
N GLU A 272 -5.60 11.14 -11.49
CA GLU A 272 -6.59 10.90 -10.43
C GLU A 272 -7.42 12.17 -10.19
N ILE A 273 -8.57 12.28 -10.87
CA ILE A 273 -9.50 13.41 -10.79
C ILE A 273 -10.79 12.94 -10.09
N LEU A 274 -11.20 13.67 -9.05
CA LEU A 274 -12.50 13.49 -8.40
C LEU A 274 -13.48 14.53 -8.94
N LEU A 275 -14.53 14.04 -9.60
CA LEU A 275 -15.65 14.86 -10.06
C LEU A 275 -16.83 14.68 -9.11
N LEU A 276 -17.41 15.78 -8.66
CA LEU A 276 -18.61 15.78 -7.83
C LEU A 276 -19.82 16.10 -8.71
N MET A 277 -20.83 15.23 -8.68
CA MET A 277 -22.12 15.46 -9.30
C MET A 277 -23.16 15.63 -8.19
N VAL A 278 -23.89 16.75 -8.20
CA VAL A 278 -25.01 17.02 -7.29
C VAL A 278 -26.24 17.26 -8.15
N ASP A 279 -27.33 16.53 -7.90
CA ASP A 279 -28.56 16.60 -8.70
C ASP A 279 -28.27 16.49 -10.22
N ASP A 280 -27.44 15.50 -10.60
CA ASP A 280 -26.97 15.24 -11.97
C ASP A 280 -26.22 16.41 -12.65
N SER A 281 -25.84 17.43 -11.88
CA SER A 281 -25.08 18.59 -12.36
C SER A 281 -23.65 18.58 -11.79
N PRO A 282 -22.62 18.87 -12.60
CA PRO A 282 -21.25 18.90 -12.12
C PRO A 282 -21.03 20.10 -11.19
N LEU A 283 -20.57 19.83 -9.98
CA LEU A 283 -20.16 20.85 -9.02
C LEU A 283 -18.63 20.90 -8.95
N ILE A 284 -18.07 22.07 -9.26
CA ILE A 284 -16.62 22.29 -9.15
C ILE A 284 -16.31 22.55 -7.69
N VAL A 285 -15.47 21.70 -7.10
CA VAL A 285 -15.07 21.79 -5.70
C VAL A 285 -13.56 21.62 -5.56
N GLU A 286 -12.96 22.31 -4.59
CA GLU A 286 -11.57 22.08 -4.23
C GLU A 286 -11.45 20.91 -3.26
N TRP A 287 -10.62 19.93 -3.63
CA TRP A 287 -10.30 18.78 -2.79
C TRP A 287 -8.99 19.02 -2.06
N ARG A 288 -8.97 18.70 -0.77
CA ARG A 288 -7.76 18.74 0.04
C ARG A 288 -7.66 17.60 1.04
N THR A 289 -6.46 17.33 1.53
CA THR A 289 -6.28 16.40 2.65
C THR A 289 -6.67 17.05 3.98
N PRO A 290 -7.06 16.27 5.01
CA PRO A 290 -7.40 16.82 6.32
C PRO A 290 -6.30 17.69 6.95
N ASP A 291 -5.02 17.38 6.68
CA ASP A 291 -3.86 18.14 7.15
C ASP A 291 -3.48 19.34 6.25
N GLY A 292 -4.23 19.59 5.17
CA GLY A 292 -4.01 20.67 4.21
C GLY A 292 -2.75 20.54 3.34
N ARG A 293 -1.98 19.45 3.47
CA ARG A 293 -0.69 19.28 2.77
C ARG A 293 -0.83 18.73 1.35
N ASN A 294 -1.99 18.18 1.00
CA ASN A 294 -2.31 17.61 -0.32
C ASN A 294 -1.28 16.58 -0.80
N ARG A 295 -0.88 15.68 0.11
CA ARG A 295 -0.03 14.51 -0.15
C ARG A 295 -0.89 13.26 -0.39
N PRO A 296 -0.32 12.16 -0.91
CA PRO A 296 -1.07 10.91 -1.06
C PRO A 296 -1.76 10.51 0.25
N SER A 297 -3.08 10.40 0.20
CA SER A 297 -3.95 10.21 1.37
C SER A 297 -5.11 9.29 1.04
N HIS A 298 -5.53 8.49 2.01
CA HIS A 298 -6.77 7.71 1.89
C HIS A 298 -8.00 8.59 1.95
N VAL A 299 -7.91 9.77 2.57
CA VAL A 299 -9.05 10.65 2.84
C VAL A 299 -8.83 12.02 2.26
N TRP A 300 -9.85 12.50 1.56
CA TRP A 300 -9.94 13.80 0.95
C TRP A 300 -11.25 14.47 1.35
N VAL A 301 -11.21 15.79 1.54
CA VAL A 301 -12.34 16.59 1.96
C VAL A 301 -12.54 17.77 1.02
N SER A 302 -13.78 18.23 0.93
CA SER A 302 -14.12 19.51 0.31
C SER A 302 -15.11 20.27 1.19
N GLN A 303 -14.90 21.58 1.30
CA GLN A 303 -15.79 22.53 1.99
C GLN A 303 -16.53 23.46 1.03
N ASP A 304 -16.31 23.33 -0.28
CA ASP A 304 -16.93 24.21 -1.29
C ASP A 304 -18.31 23.69 -1.75
N TRP A 305 -18.84 22.67 -1.07
CA TRP A 305 -20.22 22.24 -1.20
C TRP A 305 -21.09 23.30 -0.52
N CYS A 306 -21.33 24.40 -1.23
CA CYS A 306 -22.23 25.43 -0.76
C CYS A 306 -23.62 24.81 -0.62
N GLU A 307 -24.20 25.05 0.54
CA GLU A 307 -25.61 24.96 0.92
C GLU A 307 -26.56 24.79 -0.28
N LEU A 308 -27.52 23.86 -0.17
CA LEU A 308 -28.77 23.87 -0.95
C LEU A 308 -29.05 25.31 -1.40
N SER A 309 -28.89 25.60 -2.70
CA SER A 309 -28.87 26.96 -3.26
C SER A 309 -29.80 27.85 -2.45
N VAL A 310 -29.34 28.97 -1.90
CA VAL A 310 -30.13 29.85 -1.01
C VAL A 310 -31.58 29.96 -1.51
N GLU A 311 -31.79 30.10 -2.81
CA GLU A 311 -33.08 30.03 -3.52
C GLU A 311 -33.99 28.84 -3.15
N LYS A 312 -33.50 27.60 -3.17
CA LYS A 312 -34.23 26.37 -2.79
C LYS A 312 -34.53 26.34 -1.29
N SER A 313 -33.61 26.79 -0.44
CA SER A 313 -33.86 26.89 1.01
C SER A 313 -34.93 27.94 1.32
N THR A 314 -34.87 29.12 0.68
CA THR A 314 -35.88 30.17 0.83
C THR A 314 -37.25 29.73 0.33
N VAL A 315 -37.31 28.98 -0.78
CA VAL A 315 -38.57 28.42 -1.31
C VAL A 315 -39.14 27.38 -0.35
N LEU A 316 -38.34 26.42 0.12
CA LEU A 316 -38.80 25.41 1.08
C LEU A 316 -39.21 26.02 2.42
N GLN A 317 -38.54 27.09 2.87
CA GLN A 317 -38.92 27.84 4.06
C GLN A 317 -40.24 28.57 3.85
N SER A 318 -40.44 29.21 2.69
CA SER A 318 -41.71 29.85 2.33
C SER A 318 -42.86 28.84 2.24
N GLU A 319 -42.61 27.64 1.70
CA GLU A 319 -43.59 26.54 1.68
C GLU A 319 -43.89 26.02 3.08
N LEU A 320 -42.88 25.93 3.96
CA LEU A 320 -43.06 25.52 5.36
C LEU A 320 -43.98 26.50 6.10
N GLU A 321 -43.73 27.80 5.98
CA GLU A 321 -44.60 28.83 6.59
C GLU A 321 -46.02 28.78 6.02
N SER A 322 -46.16 28.63 4.70
CA SER A 322 -47.48 28.48 4.05
C SER A 322 -48.23 27.24 4.53
N CYS A 323 -47.52 26.12 4.76
CA CYS A 323 -48.13 24.91 5.31
C CYS A 323 -48.52 25.10 6.78
N LYS A 324 -47.73 25.83 7.59
CA LYS A 324 -48.08 26.17 8.97
C LYS A 324 -49.34 27.05 9.02
N GLU A 325 -49.47 28.04 8.15
CA GLU A 325 -50.71 28.83 8.01
C GLU A 325 -51.92 27.97 7.61
N LEU A 326 -51.72 27.03 6.66
CA LEU A 326 -52.78 26.10 6.25
C LEU A 326 -53.20 25.16 7.39
N GLN A 327 -52.29 24.77 8.27
CA GLN A 327 -52.59 23.97 9.45
C GLN A 327 -53.50 24.72 10.43
N GLU A 328 -53.36 26.04 10.58
CA GLU A 328 -54.26 26.84 11.43
C GLU A 328 -55.70 26.83 10.89
N LEU A 329 -55.86 26.79 9.57
CA LEU A 329 -57.15 26.71 8.89
C LEU A 329 -57.75 25.29 8.90
N GLU A 330 -56.92 24.26 8.72
CA GLU A 330 -57.32 22.85 8.69
C GLU A 330 -56.47 21.98 9.65
N PRO A 331 -56.68 22.06 10.97
CA PRO A 331 -55.81 21.46 11.97
C PRO A 331 -55.77 19.91 11.96
N GLU A 332 -56.75 19.27 11.32
CA GLU A 332 -56.81 17.81 11.18
C GLU A 332 -56.28 17.28 9.83
N ASN A 333 -55.75 18.14 8.95
CA ASN A 333 -55.26 17.74 7.64
C ASN A 333 -53.93 16.96 7.74
N LYS A 334 -54.03 15.62 7.74
CA LYS A 334 -52.89 14.70 7.87
C LYS A 334 -51.81 14.89 6.81
N TRP A 335 -52.16 15.38 5.62
CA TRP A 335 -51.20 15.61 4.54
C TRP A 335 -50.42 16.89 4.79
N CYS A 336 -51.08 17.96 5.26
CA CYS A 336 -50.41 19.20 5.68
C CYS A 336 -49.41 18.94 6.82
N LEU A 337 -49.83 18.23 7.87
CA LEU A 337 -48.96 17.85 9.00
C LEU A 337 -47.75 17.01 8.57
N LEU A 338 -47.95 16.04 7.66
CA LEU A 338 -46.86 15.23 7.11
C LEU A 338 -45.91 16.06 6.24
N THR A 339 -46.45 16.95 5.40
CA THR A 339 -45.64 17.85 4.56
C THR A 339 -44.80 18.81 5.39
N ILE A 340 -45.34 19.38 6.49
CA ILE A 340 -44.58 20.21 7.44
C ILE A 340 -43.38 19.43 8.02
N ILE A 341 -43.59 18.17 8.43
CA ILE A 341 -42.53 17.28 8.91
C ILE A 341 -41.46 17.06 7.83
N LEU A 342 -41.87 16.79 6.60
CA LEU A 342 -40.95 16.54 5.48
C LEU A 342 -40.15 17.79 5.11
N LEU A 343 -40.79 18.97 5.11
CA LEU A 343 -40.15 20.26 4.85
C LEU A 343 -39.14 20.63 5.94
N MET A 344 -39.50 20.49 7.22
CA MET A 344 -38.57 20.69 8.34
C MET A 344 -37.36 19.76 8.26
N ARG A 345 -37.56 18.49 7.86
CA ARG A 345 -36.45 17.54 7.65
C ARG A 345 -35.58 17.86 6.43
N ALA A 346 -36.17 18.45 5.38
CA ALA A 346 -35.44 18.86 4.18
C ALA A 346 -34.58 20.11 4.44
N LEU A 347 -35.14 21.08 5.18
CA LEU A 347 -34.51 22.34 5.58
C LEU A 347 -33.39 22.10 6.60
N ASP A 348 -33.72 21.62 7.79
CA ASP A 348 -32.75 21.36 8.86
C ASP A 348 -33.32 20.38 9.90
N PRO A 349 -33.00 19.08 9.81
CA PRO A 349 -33.56 18.07 10.70
C PRO A 349 -33.07 18.20 12.16
N LEU A 350 -31.95 18.89 12.42
CA LEU A 350 -31.41 19.08 13.77
C LEU A 350 -32.04 20.30 14.44
N LEU A 351 -32.13 21.43 13.73
CA LEU A 351 -32.81 22.64 14.23
C LEU A 351 -34.27 22.35 14.60
N TYR A 352 -34.99 21.61 13.73
CA TYR A 352 -36.41 21.32 13.89
C TYR A 352 -36.70 20.00 14.62
N GLU A 353 -35.74 19.38 15.30
CA GLU A 353 -35.95 18.07 15.95
C GLU A 353 -37.15 18.08 16.92
N LYS A 354 -37.22 19.09 17.79
CA LYS A 354 -38.29 19.23 18.80
C LYS A 354 -39.65 19.50 18.15
N GLU A 355 -39.71 20.40 17.17
CA GLU A 355 -40.95 20.70 16.42
C GLU A 355 -41.40 19.45 15.65
N THR A 356 -40.49 18.78 14.96
CA THR A 356 -40.77 17.54 14.21
C THR A 356 -41.40 16.48 15.11
N LEU A 357 -40.87 16.28 16.32
CA LEU A 357 -41.46 15.36 17.32
C LEU A 357 -42.87 15.78 17.73
N GLN A 358 -43.13 17.08 17.93
CA GLN A 358 -44.47 17.60 18.25
C GLN A 358 -45.46 17.38 17.09
N TYR A 359 -45.06 17.69 15.86
CA TYR A 359 -45.90 17.46 14.67
C TYR A 359 -46.17 15.98 14.44
N PHE A 360 -45.20 15.09 14.71
CA PHE A 360 -45.42 13.65 14.70
C PHE A 360 -46.44 13.20 15.76
N GLN A 361 -46.41 13.78 16.97
CA GLN A 361 -47.40 13.50 18.02
C GLN A 361 -48.80 13.97 17.60
N THR A 362 -48.92 15.15 17.00
CA THR A 362 -50.18 15.70 16.47
C THR A 362 -50.72 14.86 15.31
N LEU A 363 -49.87 14.46 14.36
CA LEU A 363 -50.22 13.57 13.25
C LEU A 363 -50.63 12.17 13.75
N LYS A 364 -49.97 11.68 14.80
CA LYS A 364 -50.32 10.41 15.45
C LYS A 364 -51.66 10.52 16.18
N ALA A 365 -51.97 11.65 16.81
CA ALA A 365 -53.27 11.89 17.44
C ALA A 365 -54.41 12.04 16.42
N SER A 366 -54.18 12.69 15.27
CA SER A 366 -55.19 12.79 14.19
C SER A 366 -55.43 11.46 13.47
N CYS A 367 -54.40 10.60 13.39
CA CYS A 367 -54.52 9.24 12.84
C CYS A 367 -54.99 8.19 13.87
N ALA A 368 -54.88 8.44 15.20
CA ALA A 368 -55.20 7.48 16.25
C ALA A 368 -56.67 7.46 16.71
N ARG A 369 -57.63 7.77 15.82
CA ARG A 369 -58.95 7.09 15.86
C ARG A 369 -58.91 5.77 15.08
N ARG A 370 -57.91 4.94 15.36
CA ARG A 370 -57.88 3.48 15.14
C ARG A 370 -56.56 2.94 15.70
N THR A 371 -56.70 1.94 16.58
CA THR A 371 -55.70 0.95 17.04
C THR A 371 -54.59 1.40 17.99
N GLY A 372 -54.82 1.18 19.30
CA GLY A 372 -54.19 0.13 20.13
C GLY A 372 -52.70 0.20 20.47
N GLN A 373 -52.39 0.45 21.75
CA GLN A 373 -51.07 0.46 22.41
C GLN A 373 -50.52 -0.95 22.74
N GLY A 374 -49.19 -1.05 22.92
CA GLY A 374 -48.48 -2.13 23.63
C GLY A 374 -46.99 -1.79 23.88
N GLU A 375 -46.55 -1.88 25.14
CA GLU A 375 -45.26 -1.43 25.68
C GLU A 375 -44.21 -2.56 25.90
N ALA A 376 -42.92 -2.14 25.94
CA ALA A 376 -41.78 -2.52 26.81
C ALA A 376 -41.14 -3.94 26.82
N GLN A 377 -39.79 -4.01 26.69
CA GLN A 377 -38.76 -4.03 27.77
C GLN A 377 -37.50 -4.91 27.52
N GLN A 378 -36.37 -4.49 28.13
CA GLN A 378 -34.97 -4.94 28.04
C GLN A 378 -34.60 -6.21 28.86
N ALA A 379 -33.45 -6.84 28.54
CA ALA A 379 -32.37 -7.36 29.42
C ALA A 379 -31.44 -8.28 28.59
N GLY A 380 -30.14 -8.53 28.81
CA GLY A 380 -29.14 -8.21 29.83
C GLY A 380 -27.89 -9.09 29.55
N GLY A 381 -26.68 -8.53 29.64
CA GLY A 381 -25.43 -9.21 29.27
C GLY A 381 -24.76 -10.03 30.39
N ARG A 382 -23.78 -10.87 30.01
CA ARG A 382 -22.77 -11.45 30.93
C ARG A 382 -21.38 -11.47 30.28
N ARG A 383 -20.39 -10.91 30.98
CA ARG A 383 -18.95 -10.96 30.69
C ARG A 383 -18.37 -12.33 31.08
N LEU A 384 -17.45 -12.84 30.27
CA LEU A 384 -16.54 -13.94 30.61
C LEU A 384 -15.14 -13.35 30.81
N THR A 385 -14.50 -13.71 31.91
CA THR A 385 -13.14 -13.29 32.30
C THR A 385 -12.09 -14.18 31.67
N CYS A 386 -11.07 -13.57 31.07
CA CYS A 386 -9.94 -14.25 30.43
C CYS A 386 -8.98 -14.85 31.46
N ILE A 387 -8.62 -16.11 31.23
CA ILE A 387 -7.49 -16.81 31.87
C ILE A 387 -6.20 -16.37 31.12
N PRO A 388 -5.04 -16.19 31.79
CA PRO A 388 -3.81 -15.81 31.12
C PRO A 388 -3.39 -16.90 30.13
N CYS A 389 -3.33 -16.54 28.84
CA CYS A 389 -2.92 -17.46 27.79
C CYS A 389 -1.38 -17.64 27.85
N PRO A 390 -0.86 -18.88 27.76
CA PRO A 390 0.57 -19.09 27.56
C PRO A 390 1.07 -18.39 26.28
N PRO A 391 2.37 -18.13 26.14
CA PRO A 391 2.92 -17.47 24.94
C PRO A 391 2.45 -18.17 23.67
N HIS A 392 2.02 -17.37 22.69
CA HIS A 392 1.41 -17.87 21.46
C HIS A 392 2.37 -18.84 20.75
N PRO A 393 1.95 -20.05 20.36
CA PRO A 393 2.85 -21.08 19.82
C PRO A 393 3.74 -20.60 18.67
N LEU A 394 3.23 -19.68 17.85
CA LEU A 394 3.95 -19.09 16.71
C LEU A 394 5.14 -18.21 17.12
N GLN A 395 5.03 -17.46 18.21
CA GLN A 395 6.14 -16.62 18.70
C GLN A 395 7.23 -17.45 19.36
N ALA A 396 6.90 -18.64 19.88
CA ALA A 396 7.88 -19.60 20.37
C ALA A 396 8.68 -20.25 19.22
N VAL A 397 8.07 -20.41 18.04
CA VAL A 397 8.70 -20.99 16.85
C VAL A 397 9.57 -19.96 16.11
N ASP A 398 9.16 -18.69 16.03
CA ASP A 398 9.93 -17.61 15.39
C ASP A 398 9.97 -16.35 16.27
N PRO A 399 10.86 -16.31 17.28
CA PRO A 399 10.97 -15.16 18.18
C PRO A 399 11.48 -13.90 17.47
N MET A 400 12.20 -14.04 16.35
CA MET A 400 12.71 -12.89 15.59
C MET A 400 11.58 -12.10 14.91
N ARG A 401 10.43 -12.74 14.66
CA ARG A 401 9.25 -12.10 14.05
C ARG A 401 8.12 -11.81 15.04
N ALA A 402 8.35 -11.87 16.35
CA ALA A 402 7.31 -11.67 17.35
C ALA A 402 6.54 -10.34 17.20
N ALA A 403 7.24 -9.24 16.94
CA ALA A 403 6.63 -7.93 16.69
C ALA A 403 5.74 -7.93 15.43
N TYR A 404 6.22 -8.53 14.33
CA TYR A 404 5.43 -8.69 13.11
C TYR A 404 4.14 -9.50 13.36
N LEU A 405 4.21 -10.56 14.15
CA LEU A 405 3.06 -11.39 14.49
C LEU A 405 2.06 -10.65 15.37
N ASP A 406 2.54 -9.84 16.31
CA ASP A 406 1.69 -8.98 17.14
C ASP A 406 0.95 -7.93 16.29
N ASP A 407 1.65 -7.31 15.33
CA ASP A 407 1.05 -6.35 14.41
C ASP A 407 0.01 -7.01 13.49
N LEU A 408 0.33 -8.19 12.95
CA LEU A 408 -0.60 -8.95 12.12
C LEU A 408 -1.84 -9.40 12.91
N ARG A 409 -1.67 -9.81 14.17
CA ARG A 409 -2.78 -10.12 15.08
C ARG A 409 -3.64 -8.89 15.33
N SER A 410 -3.02 -7.74 15.58
CA SER A 410 -3.73 -6.47 15.76
C SER A 410 -4.58 -6.14 14.54
N LYS A 411 -4.02 -6.37 13.34
CA LYS A 411 -4.75 -6.22 12.07
C LYS A 411 -6.01 -7.08 12.00
N PHE A 412 -5.88 -8.38 12.22
CA PHE A 412 -7.03 -9.29 12.17
C PHE A 412 -8.07 -9.01 13.27
N LEU A 413 -7.63 -8.60 14.47
CA LEU A 413 -8.55 -8.24 15.54
C LEU A 413 -9.35 -6.98 15.21
N LEU A 414 -8.73 -6.01 14.55
CA LEU A 414 -9.42 -4.81 14.07
C LEU A 414 -10.42 -5.16 12.97
N GLU A 415 -10.01 -5.90 11.93
CA GLU A 415 -10.90 -6.37 10.86
C GLU A 415 -12.13 -7.10 11.44
N ASN A 416 -11.91 -8.04 12.36
CA ASN A 416 -13.00 -8.75 13.04
C ASN A 416 -13.93 -7.84 13.84
N SER A 417 -13.41 -6.73 14.38
CA SER A 417 -14.19 -5.78 15.17
C SER A 417 -15.01 -4.86 14.27
N VAL A 418 -14.47 -4.49 13.10
CA VAL A 418 -15.20 -3.77 12.05
C VAL A 418 -16.37 -4.61 11.56
N LEU A 419 -16.15 -5.89 11.23
CA LEU A 419 -17.23 -6.79 10.81
C LEU A 419 -18.33 -6.92 11.87
N LYS A 420 -17.98 -6.98 13.16
CA LYS A 420 -18.97 -7.01 14.25
C LYS A 420 -19.76 -5.71 14.38
N MET A 421 -19.08 -4.58 14.20
CA MET A 421 -19.68 -3.24 14.23
C MET A 421 -20.67 -3.08 13.06
N GLU A 422 -20.26 -3.47 11.85
CA GLU A 422 -21.11 -3.48 10.65
C GLU A 422 -22.33 -4.38 10.83
N TYR A 423 -22.13 -5.61 11.32
CA TYR A 423 -23.22 -6.55 11.58
C TYR A 423 -24.23 -6.03 12.61
N ALA A 424 -23.77 -5.28 13.61
CA ALA A 424 -24.62 -4.67 14.62
C ALA A 424 -25.21 -3.31 14.17
N GLU A 425 -24.83 -2.80 12.99
CA GLU A 425 -25.21 -1.48 12.46
C GLU A 425 -24.97 -0.32 13.44
N VAL A 426 -23.89 -0.42 14.24
CA VAL A 426 -23.49 0.61 15.20
C VAL A 426 -22.30 1.41 14.70
N ARG A 427 -22.13 2.63 15.21
CA ARG A 427 -20.97 3.51 14.92
C ARG A 427 -19.95 3.53 16.06
N VAL A 428 -20.03 2.54 16.95
CA VAL A 428 -19.18 2.40 18.14
C VAL A 428 -18.25 1.20 17.94
N LEU A 429 -16.94 1.43 18.04
CA LEU A 429 -15.93 0.41 17.85
C LEU A 429 -15.20 0.10 19.16
N HIS A 430 -15.45 -1.10 19.69
CA HIS A 430 -14.82 -1.58 20.92
C HIS A 430 -13.58 -2.43 20.63
N LEU A 431 -12.40 -1.90 20.97
CA LEU A 431 -11.09 -2.52 20.80
C LEU A 431 -10.29 -2.63 22.10
N ALA A 432 -10.94 -2.42 23.25
CA ALA A 432 -10.29 -2.56 24.54
C ALA A 432 -9.79 -3.98 24.84
N HIS A 433 -8.68 -4.10 25.58
CA HIS A 433 -8.11 -5.38 26.05
C HIS A 433 -7.79 -6.39 24.94
N LYS A 434 -7.23 -5.92 23.82
CA LYS A 434 -6.89 -6.77 22.66
C LYS A 434 -5.40 -6.93 22.44
N ASP A 435 -4.58 -6.39 23.34
CA ASP A 435 -3.12 -6.36 23.24
C ASP A 435 -2.62 -5.75 21.92
N LEU A 436 -3.35 -4.79 21.36
CA LEU A 436 -3.05 -4.17 20.07
C LEU A 436 -1.70 -3.44 20.14
N THR A 437 -0.86 -3.66 19.13
CA THR A 437 0.45 -2.98 18.98
C THR A 437 0.43 -1.92 17.88
N VAL A 438 -0.49 -2.04 16.91
CA VAL A 438 -0.65 -1.12 15.79
C VAL A 438 -2.13 -0.98 15.40
N LEU A 439 -2.48 0.17 14.83
CA LEU A 439 -3.78 0.40 14.19
C LEU A 439 -3.63 0.35 12.66
N CYS A 440 -4.63 -0.24 11.99
CA CYS A 440 -4.68 -0.37 10.54
C CYS A 440 -6.13 -0.20 10.06
N HIS A 441 -6.34 -0.11 8.75
CA HIS A 441 -7.68 0.02 8.14
C HIS A 441 -8.51 1.20 8.67
N LEU A 442 -7.83 2.26 9.10
CA LEU A 442 -8.47 3.46 9.66
C LEU A 442 -9.34 4.18 8.61
N GLU A 443 -9.04 4.00 7.32
CA GLU A 443 -9.84 4.50 6.21
C GLU A 443 -11.26 3.91 6.14
N GLN A 444 -11.49 2.75 6.76
CA GLN A 444 -12.80 2.12 6.87
C GLN A 444 -13.63 2.69 8.01
N LEU A 445 -13.00 3.43 8.93
CA LEU A 445 -13.61 3.89 10.17
C LEU A 445 -14.15 5.32 10.08
N LEU A 446 -14.32 5.85 8.86
CA LEU A 446 -14.75 7.23 8.62
C LEU A 446 -16.00 7.62 9.42
N LEU A 447 -16.96 6.68 9.50
CA LEU A 447 -18.25 6.88 10.16
C LEU A 447 -18.22 6.60 11.68
N VAL A 448 -17.15 6.07 12.25
CA VAL A 448 -17.09 5.75 13.69
C VAL A 448 -17.22 7.03 14.53
N THR A 449 -18.10 7.01 15.53
CA THR A 449 -18.30 8.13 16.48
C THR A 449 -17.64 7.88 17.82
N HIS A 450 -17.53 6.63 18.26
CA HIS A 450 -16.92 6.27 19.54
C HIS A 450 -15.90 5.16 19.31
N LEU A 451 -14.67 5.38 19.75
CA LEU A 451 -13.57 4.44 19.61
C LEU A 451 -12.92 4.18 20.96
N ASP A 452 -12.98 2.91 21.39
CA ASP A 452 -12.35 2.46 22.63
C ASP A 452 -11.13 1.58 22.34
N LEU A 453 -9.95 2.16 22.52
CA LEU A 453 -8.63 1.55 22.41
C LEU A 453 -7.98 1.26 23.78
N SER A 454 -8.73 1.35 24.89
CA SER A 454 -8.15 1.23 26.22
C SER A 454 -7.49 -0.12 26.49
N HIS A 455 -6.49 -0.15 27.38
CA HIS A 455 -5.80 -1.38 27.78
C HIS A 455 -5.21 -2.16 26.59
N ASN A 456 -4.34 -1.49 25.83
CA ASN A 456 -3.60 -2.08 24.72
C ASN A 456 -2.10 -1.73 24.85
N ARG A 457 -1.29 -1.99 23.81
CA ARG A 457 0.16 -1.74 23.79
C ARG A 457 0.54 -0.72 22.72
N LEU A 458 -0.36 0.19 22.38
CA LEU A 458 -0.14 1.21 21.34
C LEU A 458 0.91 2.22 21.81
N ARG A 459 1.91 2.49 20.97
CA ARG A 459 2.96 3.49 21.25
C ARG A 459 2.69 4.86 20.63
N THR A 460 1.90 4.88 19.56
CA THR A 460 1.56 6.09 18.84
C THR A 460 0.15 5.97 18.29
N LEU A 461 -0.51 7.12 18.14
CA LEU A 461 -1.69 7.26 17.29
C LEU A 461 -1.19 7.70 15.90
N PRO A 462 -1.41 6.91 14.83
CA PRO A 462 -0.83 7.22 13.54
C PRO A 462 -1.56 8.42 12.88
N PRO A 463 -0.89 9.21 12.02
CA PRO A 463 -1.55 10.30 11.28
C PRO A 463 -2.74 9.85 10.43
N ALA A 464 -2.79 8.58 10.04
CA ALA A 464 -3.94 7.98 9.35
C ALA A 464 -5.24 8.01 10.17
N LEU A 465 -5.17 8.24 11.48
CA LEU A 465 -6.35 8.41 12.35
C LEU A 465 -7.22 9.61 11.93
N ALA A 466 -6.65 10.59 11.22
CA ALA A 466 -7.40 11.70 10.62
C ALA A 466 -8.52 11.25 9.66
N ALA A 467 -8.54 9.98 9.26
CA ALA A 467 -9.65 9.40 8.50
C ALA A 467 -10.97 9.33 9.27
N LEU A 468 -10.94 9.30 10.61
CA LEU A 468 -12.11 9.17 11.47
C LEU A 468 -12.82 10.51 11.66
N ARG A 469 -13.41 11.03 10.59
CA ARG A 469 -14.01 12.38 10.54
C ARG A 469 -15.25 12.53 11.44
N CYS A 470 -15.87 11.43 11.83
CA CYS A 470 -17.04 11.45 12.71
C CYS A 470 -16.72 11.17 14.18
N LEU A 471 -15.45 10.99 14.55
CA LEU A 471 -15.08 10.57 15.89
C LEU A 471 -15.34 11.68 16.92
N GLU A 472 -16.16 11.37 17.92
CA GLU A 472 -16.57 12.25 19.01
C GLU A 472 -15.85 11.88 20.31
N VAL A 473 -15.73 10.58 20.59
CA VAL A 473 -15.11 10.07 21.81
C VAL A 473 -13.97 9.12 21.47
N LEU A 474 -12.76 9.48 21.89
CA LEU A 474 -11.58 8.62 21.82
C LEU A 474 -11.12 8.23 23.22
N GLN A 475 -11.38 6.97 23.57
CA GLN A 475 -10.85 6.35 24.78
C GLN A 475 -9.58 5.58 24.41
N ALA A 476 -8.41 6.03 24.86
CA ALA A 476 -7.11 5.42 24.60
C ALA A 476 -6.23 5.32 25.87
N SER A 477 -6.87 5.23 27.04
CA SER A 477 -6.19 5.03 28.32
C SER A 477 -5.46 3.69 28.41
N ASP A 478 -4.48 3.58 29.31
CA ASP A 478 -3.75 2.35 29.60
C ASP A 478 -3.08 1.76 28.35
N ASN A 479 -2.26 2.59 27.71
CA ASN A 479 -1.44 2.25 26.54
C ASN A 479 0.01 2.70 26.80
N ALA A 480 0.84 2.77 25.74
CA ALA A 480 2.20 3.28 25.80
C ALA A 480 2.39 4.50 24.90
N ILE A 481 1.34 5.32 24.70
CA ILE A 481 1.33 6.42 23.74
C ILE A 481 2.33 7.51 24.17
N GLU A 482 3.21 7.92 23.26
CA GLU A 482 4.31 8.86 23.55
C GLU A 482 4.03 10.29 23.06
N SER A 483 3.12 10.48 22.09
CA SER A 483 2.82 11.78 21.46
C SER A 483 1.32 11.95 21.13
N LEU A 484 0.89 13.20 21.04
CA LEU A 484 -0.47 13.66 20.70
C LEU A 484 -0.65 13.97 19.19
N ASP A 485 0.40 13.88 18.38
CA ASP A 485 0.36 14.34 16.97
C ASP A 485 -0.73 13.66 16.12
N GLY A 486 -1.08 12.41 16.47
CA GLY A 486 -2.06 11.59 15.73
C GLY A 486 -3.50 12.08 15.79
N VAL A 487 -3.84 13.00 16.72
CA VAL A 487 -5.23 13.49 16.90
C VAL A 487 -5.46 14.91 16.39
N THR A 488 -4.45 15.54 15.78
CA THR A 488 -4.43 16.95 15.36
C THR A 488 -5.40 17.36 14.24
N ASN A 489 -6.23 16.45 13.70
CA ASN A 489 -7.10 16.73 12.55
C ASN A 489 -8.45 15.98 12.61
N LEU A 490 -9.01 15.84 13.81
CA LEU A 490 -10.30 15.18 14.06
C LEU A 490 -11.37 16.26 14.32
N PRO A 491 -12.24 16.57 13.35
CA PRO A 491 -13.07 17.79 13.41
C PRO A 491 -14.19 17.72 14.46
N ARG A 492 -14.60 16.51 14.86
CA ARG A 492 -15.72 16.29 15.79
C ARG A 492 -15.30 15.78 17.16
N LEU A 493 -14.00 15.69 17.43
CA LEU A 493 -13.52 15.08 18.67
C LEU A 493 -13.85 15.97 19.88
N GLN A 494 -14.66 15.46 20.79
CA GLN A 494 -15.11 16.17 21.99
C GLN A 494 -14.45 15.63 23.25
N GLU A 495 -14.25 14.31 23.34
CA GLU A 495 -13.65 13.68 24.51
C GLU A 495 -12.40 12.88 24.12
N LEU A 496 -11.27 13.24 24.74
CA LEU A 496 -9.99 12.56 24.56
C LEU A 496 -9.47 12.06 25.91
N LEU A 497 -9.53 10.74 26.09
CA LEU A 497 -9.13 10.06 27.33
C LEU A 497 -7.83 9.30 27.09
N LEU A 498 -6.74 9.75 27.70
CA LEU A 498 -5.37 9.26 27.50
C LEU A 498 -4.68 8.91 28.83
N CYS A 499 -5.45 8.51 29.84
CA CYS A 499 -4.91 8.18 31.15
C CYS A 499 -3.84 7.08 31.07
N HIS A 500 -2.83 7.13 31.95
CA HIS A 500 -1.80 6.09 32.08
C HIS A 500 -1.10 5.75 30.75
N ASN A 501 -0.58 6.78 30.07
CA ASN A 501 0.25 6.65 28.87
C ASN A 501 1.69 7.14 29.15
N ARG A 502 2.48 7.39 28.10
CA ARG A 502 3.89 7.84 28.17
C ARG A 502 4.11 9.19 27.51
N ILE A 503 3.08 10.05 27.52
CA ILE A 503 3.08 11.31 26.78
C ILE A 503 4.13 12.26 27.39
N LEU A 504 4.96 12.83 26.51
CA LEU A 504 6.01 13.79 26.84
C LEU A 504 5.56 15.24 26.56
N PRO A 505 6.21 16.28 27.15
CA PRO A 505 5.79 17.69 27.06
C PRO A 505 5.93 18.36 25.68
N SER A 506 6.01 17.62 24.57
CA SER A 506 6.37 18.14 23.25
C SER A 506 5.28 18.00 22.19
N GLY A 507 4.08 17.55 22.55
CA GLY A 507 2.98 17.33 21.62
C GLY A 507 2.24 18.61 21.26
N CYS A 508 1.96 18.83 19.98
CA CYS A 508 1.05 19.88 19.54
C CYS A 508 -0.35 19.30 19.38
N LEU A 509 -1.32 19.84 20.12
CA LEU A 509 -2.75 19.64 19.85
C LEU A 509 -3.27 20.91 19.16
N SER A 510 -4.06 20.73 18.10
CA SER A 510 -4.81 21.84 17.51
C SER A 510 -6.12 22.02 18.27
N ASP A 511 -6.48 23.27 18.54
CA ASP A 511 -7.80 23.63 19.07
C ASP A 511 -8.89 23.15 18.10
N SER A 512 -9.67 22.15 18.50
CA SER A 512 -10.62 21.44 17.64
C SER A 512 -11.82 20.94 18.43
N GLY A 513 -12.69 21.85 18.88
CA GLY A 513 -13.99 21.50 19.49
C GLY A 513 -13.94 20.59 20.73
N LEU A 514 -12.74 20.35 21.27
CA LEU A 514 -12.50 19.39 22.34
C LEU A 514 -13.06 19.95 23.65
N VAL A 515 -13.88 19.17 24.33
CA VAL A 515 -14.54 19.55 25.58
C VAL A 515 -13.80 18.99 26.79
N LEU A 516 -13.31 17.76 26.68
CA LEU A 516 -12.65 17.02 27.76
C LEU A 516 -11.32 16.43 27.28
N LEU A 517 -10.25 16.77 28.01
CA LEU A 517 -8.92 16.19 27.84
C LEU A 517 -8.46 15.57 29.15
N ASN A 518 -8.31 14.24 29.19
CA ASN A 518 -7.78 13.54 30.36
C ASN A 518 -6.40 12.94 30.08
N LEU A 519 -5.39 13.45 30.79
CA LEU A 519 -3.98 13.09 30.68
C LEU A 519 -3.44 12.48 31.99
N GLN A 520 -4.29 12.17 32.96
CA GLN A 520 -3.86 11.68 34.27
C GLN A 520 -2.93 10.48 34.18
N GLY A 521 -1.87 10.48 34.99
CA GLY A 521 -0.91 9.37 35.03
C GLY A 521 0.07 9.32 33.86
N ASN A 522 0.25 10.42 33.12
CA ASN A 522 1.31 10.57 32.12
C ASN A 522 2.53 11.31 32.67
N PRO A 523 3.75 11.09 32.11
CA PRO A 523 4.96 11.81 32.50
C PRO A 523 4.87 13.33 32.38
N LEU A 524 4.18 13.86 31.37
CA LEU A 524 4.03 15.32 31.23
C LEU A 524 3.34 15.98 32.43
N CYS A 525 2.48 15.26 33.15
CA CYS A 525 1.75 15.81 34.31
C CYS A 525 2.67 16.11 35.50
N GLN A 526 3.91 15.59 35.46
CA GLN A 526 4.95 15.90 36.45
C GLN A 526 5.71 17.19 36.12
N ALA A 527 5.54 17.75 34.92
CA ALA A 527 6.17 19.01 34.54
C ALA A 527 5.52 20.17 35.30
N MET A 528 6.36 21.05 35.85
CA MET A 528 5.92 22.24 36.58
C MET A 528 5.21 23.20 35.61
N GLY A 529 4.02 23.68 35.98
CA GLY A 529 3.27 24.65 35.17
C GLY A 529 2.55 24.06 33.95
N ILE A 530 2.41 22.74 33.86
CA ILE A 530 1.84 22.08 32.68
C ILE A 530 0.36 22.37 32.50
N LEU A 531 -0.41 22.50 33.57
CA LEU A 531 -1.84 22.80 33.49
C LEU A 531 -2.07 24.19 32.91
N GLU A 532 -1.30 25.18 33.38
CA GLU A 532 -1.33 26.55 32.85
C GLU A 532 -0.90 26.56 31.37
N HIS A 533 0.18 25.84 31.03
CA HIS A 533 0.65 25.74 29.65
C HIS A 533 -0.39 25.10 28.72
N LEU A 534 -1.05 24.02 29.15
CA LEU A 534 -2.10 23.36 28.37
C LEU A 534 -3.34 24.23 28.24
N ALA A 535 -3.71 24.98 29.28
CA ALA A 535 -4.81 25.94 29.21
C ALA A 535 -4.51 27.12 28.27
N GLU A 536 -3.25 27.56 28.18
CA GLU A 536 -2.81 28.56 27.19
C GLU A 536 -2.85 28.01 25.76
N LEU A 537 -2.43 26.76 25.56
CA LEU A 537 -2.42 26.11 24.24
C LEU A 537 -3.83 25.71 23.77
N LEU A 538 -4.72 25.35 24.69
CA LEU A 538 -6.06 24.83 24.42
C LEU A 538 -7.13 25.62 25.20
N PRO A 539 -7.31 26.92 24.90
CA PRO A 539 -8.18 27.80 25.68
C PRO A 539 -9.67 27.45 25.59
N SER A 540 -10.07 26.70 24.56
CA SER A 540 -11.44 26.26 24.31
C SER A 540 -11.87 25.04 25.11
N VAL A 541 -10.91 24.29 25.70
CA VAL A 541 -11.18 23.00 26.33
C VAL A 541 -11.78 23.23 27.71
N GLY A 542 -13.03 22.80 27.88
CA GLY A 542 -13.79 23.03 29.12
C GLY A 542 -13.22 22.31 30.35
N SER A 543 -12.62 21.14 30.17
CA SER A 543 -12.04 20.36 31.28
C SER A 543 -10.74 19.69 30.87
N ILE A 544 -9.64 20.05 31.54
CA ILE A 544 -8.33 19.41 31.41
C ILE A 544 -8.00 18.72 32.74
N LEU A 545 -7.76 17.42 32.70
CA LEU A 545 -7.37 16.61 33.85
C LEU A 545 -5.92 16.14 33.67
N THR A 546 -5.01 16.58 34.53
CA THR A 546 -3.57 16.21 34.52
C THR A 546 -3.18 15.44 35.76
#